data_AF-A0A914MXM0-F1
#
_entry.id   AF-A0A914MXM0-F1
#
_cell.length_a   1.000
_cell.length_b   1.000
_cell.length_c   1.000
_cell.angle_alpha   90.00
_cell.angle_beta   90.00
_cell.angle_gamma   90.00
#
_symmetry.space_group_name_H-M   'P 1'
#
loop_
_entity.id
_entity.type
_entity.pdbx_description
1 polymer ?
#
loop_
_entity_poly.entity_id
_entity_poly.type
_entity_poly.pdbx_seq_one_letter_code
_entity_poly.pdbx_strand_id
1 'polypeptide(L)'
;MLEAVLNFIVLFTYSDPCDCLTQVWVVYLIRMPAYMYIAGSPLFHLTIMIERVLATVYVKIYENQGKKIGVISTIIVWLLILLFGIYIYFSTQIDVNTFSHTMVYLTLTSSYNSQIYIYLHFFLLFLVICISMTDYFLIYRNKKIKSNFSIINYSLSQSYQSKQNILVMTVIFPLDFSYSFAFALYNILSSFIRYKRDEYGQLIYVRALDGIVLVS
;
A
#
# COMPACT_ATOMS: atom_id res chain seq x y z
N MET A 1 -0.01 13.81 3.78
CA MET A 1 -0.41 15.16 4.27
C MET A 1 0.73 15.93 4.94
N LEU A 2 1.38 15.42 6.00
CA LEU A 2 2.47 16.15 6.70
C LEU A 2 3.69 16.42 5.79
N GLU A 3 4.13 15.44 4.99
CA GLU A 3 5.26 15.61 4.06
C GLU A 3 5.00 16.71 3.02
N ALA A 4 3.79 16.75 2.47
CA ALA A 4 3.42 17.70 1.44
C ALA A 4 3.34 19.13 1.99
N VAL A 5 2.85 19.29 3.23
CA VAL A 5 2.83 20.57 3.93
C VAL A 5 4.25 21.04 4.23
N LEU A 6 5.14 20.14 4.66
CA LEU A 6 6.54 20.50 4.93
C LEU A 6 7.28 20.91 3.64
N ASN A 7 7.08 20.16 2.55
CA ASN A 7 7.64 20.53 1.24
C ASN A 7 7.10 21.87 0.75
N PHE A 8 5.80 22.11 0.91
CA PHE A 8 5.19 23.37 0.51
C PHE A 8 5.73 24.54 1.34
N ILE A 9 5.86 24.38 2.66
CA ILE A 9 6.44 25.41 3.54
C ILE A 9 7.90 25.68 3.15
N VAL A 10 8.72 24.65 3.00
CA VAL A 10 10.14 24.80 2.63
C VAL A 10 10.27 25.51 1.27
N LEU A 11 9.43 25.16 0.29
CA LEU A 11 9.48 25.78 -1.04
C LEU A 11 9.05 27.26 -1.06
N PHE A 12 8.19 27.68 -0.13
CA PHE A 12 7.70 29.06 -0.04
C PHE A 12 8.47 29.95 0.95
N THR A 13 9.31 29.36 1.81
CA THR A 13 10.03 30.11 2.85
C THR A 13 11.41 30.59 2.36
N TYR A 14 12.05 29.89 1.42
CA TYR A 14 13.38 30.25 0.92
C TYR A 14 13.32 31.06 -0.37
N SER A 15 14.01 32.20 -0.40
CA SER A 15 14.12 33.07 -1.58
C SER A 15 15.23 32.62 -2.54
N ASP A 16 16.30 32.01 -2.02
CA ASP A 16 17.40 31.47 -2.82
C ASP A 16 17.32 29.93 -2.92
N PRO A 17 17.34 29.36 -4.14
CA PRO A 17 17.24 27.90 -4.34
C PRO A 17 18.44 27.13 -3.78
N CYS A 18 19.58 27.80 -3.57
CA CYS A 18 20.78 27.22 -2.98
C CYS A 18 20.65 26.97 -1.47
N ASP A 19 19.74 27.67 -0.78
CA ASP A 19 19.48 27.47 0.65
C ASP A 19 18.53 26.29 0.91
N CYS A 20 17.91 25.76 -0.16
CA CYS A 20 16.92 24.67 -0.10
C CYS A 20 17.57 23.27 -0.19
N LEU A 21 18.83 23.15 0.23
CA LEU A 21 19.59 21.91 0.20
C LEU A 21 19.30 21.08 1.45
N THR A 22 18.58 19.97 1.28
CA THR A 22 18.25 19.05 2.36
C THR A 22 19.30 17.97 2.54
N GLN A 23 19.63 17.66 3.80
CA GLN A 23 20.52 16.55 4.12
C GLN A 23 19.83 15.23 3.84
N VAL A 24 20.56 14.28 3.26
CA VAL A 24 20.00 13.00 2.76
C VAL A 24 19.30 12.20 3.86
N TRP A 25 19.82 12.19 5.09
CA TRP A 25 19.17 11.49 6.20
C TRP A 25 17.78 12.06 6.55
N VAL A 26 17.55 13.36 6.34
CA VAL A 26 16.24 14.00 6.51
C VAL A 26 15.28 13.49 5.44
N VAL A 27 15.76 13.35 4.19
CA VAL A 27 14.99 12.76 3.09
C VAL A 27 14.53 11.35 3.43
N TYR A 28 15.41 10.52 4.01
CA TYR A 28 15.04 9.18 4.47
C TYR A 28 13.98 9.21 5.56
N LEU A 29 14.18 10.04 6.59
CA LEU A 29 13.25 10.13 7.72
C LEU A 29 11.85 10.53 7.25
N ILE A 30 11.77 11.46 6.30
CA ILE A 30 10.51 11.92 5.73
C ILE A 30 9.90 10.85 4.82
N ARG A 31 10.65 10.32 3.84
CA ARG A 31 10.06 9.49 2.77
C ARG A 31 9.92 8.00 3.11
N MET A 32 10.75 7.44 4.00
CA MET A 32 10.68 6.00 4.32
C MET A 32 9.31 5.53 4.82
N PRO A 33 8.61 6.27 5.70
CA PRO A 33 7.25 5.92 6.11
C PRO A 33 6.29 5.75 4.92
N ALA A 34 6.36 6.63 3.91
CA ALA A 34 5.53 6.52 2.72
C ALA A 34 5.85 5.24 1.91
N TYR A 35 7.12 4.90 1.72
CA TYR A 35 7.51 3.65 1.04
C TYR A 35 7.06 2.41 1.82
N MET A 36 7.24 2.41 3.15
CA MET A 36 6.76 1.32 4.00
C MET A 36 5.24 1.18 3.95
N TYR A 37 4.51 2.29 3.86
CA TYR A 37 3.06 2.29 3.71
C TYR A 37 2.61 1.72 2.35
N ILE A 38 3.24 2.15 1.25
CA ILE A 38 2.92 1.69 -0.10
C ILE A 38 3.09 0.17 -0.22
N ALA A 39 4.17 -0.39 0.35
CA ALA A 39 4.39 -1.84 0.34
C ALA A 39 3.56 -2.57 1.39
N GLY A 40 3.45 -1.99 2.60
CA GLY A 40 2.82 -2.64 3.74
C GLY A 40 1.30 -2.74 3.63
N SER A 41 0.63 -1.68 3.17
CA SER A 41 -0.84 -1.65 3.10
C SER A 41 -1.40 -2.81 2.26
N PRO A 42 -0.96 -3.05 1.00
CA PRO A 42 -1.41 -4.21 0.21
C PRO A 42 -1.16 -5.57 0.88
N LEU A 43 -0.04 -5.73 1.61
CA LEU A 43 0.31 -6.96 2.30
C LEU A 43 -0.60 -7.22 3.52
N PHE A 44 -0.99 -6.15 4.23
CA PHE A 44 -1.98 -6.25 5.29
C PHE A 44 -3.37 -6.59 4.74
N HIS A 45 -3.79 -5.94 3.65
CA HIS A 45 -5.04 -6.30 2.96
C HIS A 45 -5.05 -7.76 2.51
N LEU A 46 -3.94 -8.25 1.94
CA LEU A 46 -3.79 -9.65 1.56
C LEU A 46 -3.96 -10.57 2.78
N THR A 47 -3.33 -10.23 3.90
CA THR A 47 -3.41 -11.01 5.13
C THR A 47 -4.83 -11.07 5.68
N ILE A 48 -5.53 -9.93 5.70
CA ILE A 48 -6.93 -9.84 6.10
C ILE A 48 -7.79 -10.70 5.17
N MET A 49 -7.60 -10.60 3.85
CA MET A 49 -8.32 -11.41 2.87
C MET A 49 -8.11 -12.91 3.11
N ILE A 50 -6.86 -13.35 3.38
CA ILE A 50 -6.56 -14.76 3.68
C ILE A 50 -7.30 -15.20 4.96
N GLU A 51 -7.26 -14.40 6.01
CA GLU A 51 -8.00 -14.66 7.25
C GLU A 51 -9.50 -14.84 6.99
N ARG A 52 -10.09 -13.98 6.14
CA ARG A 52 -11.51 -14.03 5.79
C ARG A 52 -11.87 -15.24 4.93
N VAL A 53 -11.00 -15.64 4.00
CA VAL A 53 -11.16 -16.88 3.23
C VAL A 53 -11.15 -18.08 4.20
N LEU A 54 -10.19 -18.14 5.13
CA LEU A 54 -10.08 -19.22 6.11
C LEU A 54 -11.30 -19.27 7.03
N ALA A 55 -11.75 -18.12 7.55
CA ALA A 55 -12.94 -18.03 8.38
C ALA A 55 -14.23 -18.43 7.64
N THR A 56 -14.27 -18.30 6.30
CA THR A 56 -15.43 -18.66 5.48
C THR A 56 -15.43 -20.12 5.03
N VAL A 57 -14.28 -20.63 4.59
CA VAL A 57 -14.15 -21.97 3.98
C VAL A 57 -13.78 -23.04 5.02
N TYR A 58 -12.91 -22.70 5.98
CA TYR A 58 -12.31 -23.64 6.93
C TYR A 58 -12.65 -23.30 8.39
N VAL A 59 -13.95 -23.07 8.66
CA VAL A 59 -14.48 -22.60 9.95
C VAL A 59 -13.90 -23.35 11.16
N LYS A 60 -13.91 -24.69 11.15
CA LYS A 60 -13.46 -25.51 12.28
C LYS A 60 -11.97 -25.34 12.60
N ILE A 61 -11.14 -25.14 11.57
CA ILE A 61 -9.70 -24.91 11.75
C ILE A 61 -9.49 -23.49 12.29
N TYR A 62 -10.23 -22.54 11.74
CA TYR A 62 -10.18 -21.14 12.15
C TYR A 62 -10.60 -20.93 13.61
N GLU A 63 -11.64 -21.61 14.09
CA GLU A 63 -12.06 -21.55 15.50
C GLU A 63 -10.93 -21.96 16.47
N ASN A 64 -10.17 -22.98 16.11
CA ASN A 64 -9.11 -23.53 16.96
C ASN A 64 -7.77 -22.78 16.84
N GLN A 65 -7.50 -22.17 15.68
CA GLN A 65 -6.17 -21.64 15.36
C GLN A 65 -6.15 -20.17 14.89
N GLY A 66 -7.30 -19.50 14.74
CA GLY A 66 -7.40 -18.17 14.12
C GLY A 66 -6.48 -17.13 14.74
N LYS A 67 -6.40 -17.09 16.09
CA LYS A 67 -5.48 -16.18 16.80
C LYS A 67 -4.01 -16.44 16.45
N LYS A 68 -3.60 -17.70 16.35
CA LYS A 68 -2.22 -18.07 16.00
C LYS A 68 -1.91 -17.66 14.57
N ILE A 69 -2.83 -17.93 13.65
CA ILE A 69 -2.68 -17.57 12.23
C ILE A 69 -2.51 -16.06 12.06
N GLY A 70 -3.34 -15.25 12.70
CA GLY A 70 -3.25 -13.79 12.62
C GLY A 70 -1.95 -13.19 13.18
N VAL A 71 -1.45 -13.74 14.30
CA VAL A 71 -0.16 -13.30 14.87
C VAL A 71 1.00 -13.66 13.95
N ILE A 72 1.02 -14.90 13.44
CA ILE A 72 2.08 -15.38 12.55
C ILE A 72 2.10 -14.56 11.25
N SER A 73 0.94 -14.34 10.63
CA SER A 73 0.86 -13.55 9.39
C SER A 73 1.29 -12.11 9.60
N THR A 74 0.92 -11.48 10.72
CA THR A 74 1.35 -10.12 11.08
C THR A 74 2.88 -10.03 11.20
N ILE A 75 3.52 -10.99 11.88
CA ILE A 75 4.98 -11.04 12.00
C ILE A 75 5.64 -11.16 10.62
N ILE A 76 5.11 -12.03 9.75
CA ILE A 76 5.62 -12.21 8.39
C ILE A 76 5.53 -10.91 7.59
N VAL A 77 4.39 -10.21 7.64
CA VAL A 77 4.21 -8.93 6.93
C VAL A 77 5.21 -7.89 7.42
N TRP A 78 5.40 -7.75 8.74
CA TRP A 78 6.39 -6.82 9.29
C TRP A 78 7.82 -7.14 8.87
N LEU A 79 8.19 -8.43 8.81
CA LEU A 79 9.50 -8.86 8.32
C LEU A 79 9.68 -8.50 6.84
N LEU A 80 8.65 -8.69 6.00
CA LEU A 80 8.70 -8.30 4.59
C LEU A 80 8.83 -6.78 4.42
N ILE A 81 8.10 -5.98 5.20
CA ILE A 81 8.21 -4.50 5.19
C ILE A 81 9.61 -4.06 5.61
N LEU A 82 10.18 -4.68 6.65
CA LEU A 82 11.52 -4.37 7.14
C LEU A 82 12.58 -4.72 6.10
N LEU A 83 12.50 -5.90 5.47
CA LEU A 83 13.39 -6.30 4.38
C LEU A 83 13.30 -5.34 3.19
N PHE A 84 12.08 -4.89 2.85
CA PHE A 84 11.88 -3.89 1.82
C PHE A 84 12.54 -2.55 2.17
N GLY A 85 12.38 -2.06 3.41
CA GLY A 85 13.06 -0.85 3.88
C GLY A 85 14.60 -0.94 3.83
N ILE A 86 15.15 -2.09 4.24
CA ILE A 86 16.59 -2.38 4.12
C ILE A 86 17.03 -2.35 2.65
N TYR A 87 16.26 -2.97 1.76
CA TYR A 87 16.54 -2.96 0.33
C TYR A 87 16.58 -1.53 -0.24
N ILE A 88 15.61 -0.68 0.11
CA ILE A 88 15.60 0.73 -0.29
C ILE A 88 16.89 1.42 0.16
N TYR A 89 17.25 1.28 1.43
CA TYR A 89 18.45 1.89 2.00
C TYR A 89 19.73 1.44 1.30
N PHE A 90 19.92 0.15 1.05
CA PHE A 90 21.12 -0.30 0.33
C PHE A 90 21.12 0.14 -1.14
N SER A 91 19.97 0.10 -1.82
CA SER A 91 19.86 0.49 -3.23
C SER A 91 20.24 1.95 -3.51
N THR A 92 20.05 2.81 -2.51
CA THR A 92 20.33 4.24 -2.57
C THR A 92 21.78 4.56 -2.19
N GLN A 93 22.41 3.78 -1.29
CA GLN A 93 23.85 3.89 -1.01
C GLN A 93 24.74 3.53 -2.22
N ILE A 94 24.24 2.70 -3.15
CA ILE A 94 24.97 2.34 -4.38
C ILE A 94 25.13 3.55 -5.31
N ASP A 95 24.17 4.48 -5.32
CA ASP A 95 24.23 5.69 -6.15
C ASP A 95 24.96 6.81 -5.41
N VAL A 96 26.27 6.63 -5.25
CA VAL A 96 27.13 7.55 -4.47
C VAL A 96 27.01 8.97 -5.03
N ASN A 97 27.01 9.14 -6.35
CA ASN A 97 26.97 10.45 -7.01
C ASN A 97 25.72 11.27 -6.66
N THR A 98 24.59 10.61 -6.44
CA THR A 98 23.33 11.30 -6.13
C THR A 98 23.14 11.47 -4.63
N PHE A 99 23.46 10.44 -3.83
CA PHE A 99 23.16 10.39 -2.38
C PHE A 99 24.34 10.78 -1.48
N SER A 100 25.53 11.13 -2.01
CA SER A 100 26.63 11.71 -1.22
C SER A 100 26.52 13.21 -1.01
N HIS A 101 25.65 13.88 -1.77
CA HIS A 101 25.49 15.34 -1.75
C HIS A 101 24.11 15.73 -1.21
N THR A 102 24.00 16.96 -0.74
CA THR A 102 22.71 17.53 -0.33
C THR A 102 21.74 17.62 -1.51
N MET A 103 20.46 17.34 -1.26
CA MET A 103 19.45 17.24 -2.31
C MET A 103 18.50 18.42 -2.29
N VAL A 104 18.17 18.93 -3.48
CA VAL A 104 17.11 19.92 -3.68
C VAL A 104 15.72 19.26 -3.63
N TYR A 105 15.63 17.96 -3.92
CA TYR A 105 14.37 17.22 -4.01
C TYR A 105 14.30 16.09 -3.00
N LEU A 106 13.16 15.93 -2.33
CA LEU A 106 12.91 14.80 -1.45
C LEU A 106 12.54 13.55 -2.25
N THR A 107 13.52 12.82 -2.77
CA THR A 107 13.31 11.54 -3.45
C THR A 107 14.34 10.49 -3.04
N LEU A 108 13.91 9.24 -2.89
CA LEU A 108 14.80 8.08 -2.68
C LEU A 108 14.91 7.21 -3.94
N THR A 109 14.49 7.75 -5.09
CA THR A 109 14.54 7.04 -6.37
C THR A 109 15.84 7.38 -7.09
N SER A 110 16.66 6.36 -7.34
CA SER A 110 17.89 6.38 -8.12
C SER A 110 17.68 5.80 -9.51
N SER A 111 18.65 5.98 -10.40
CA SER A 111 18.64 5.30 -11.71
C SER A 111 18.56 3.78 -11.57
N TYR A 112 19.26 3.22 -10.57
CA TYR A 112 19.34 1.78 -10.29
C TYR A 112 18.04 1.16 -9.75
N ASN A 113 17.30 1.87 -8.89
CA ASN A 113 16.10 1.31 -8.25
C ASN A 113 14.79 1.72 -8.93
N SER A 114 14.81 2.73 -9.81
CA SER A 114 13.61 3.30 -10.44
C SER A 114 12.76 2.28 -11.19
N GLN A 115 13.37 1.41 -11.99
CA GLN A 115 12.65 0.37 -12.75
C GLN A 115 12.01 -0.66 -11.81
N ILE A 116 12.74 -1.06 -10.77
CA ILE A 116 12.25 -2.01 -9.77
C ILE A 116 11.03 -1.44 -9.04
N TYR A 117 11.05 -0.16 -8.68
CA TYR A 117 9.88 0.48 -8.06
C TYR A 117 8.67 0.53 -8.98
N ILE A 118 8.86 0.77 -10.27
CA ILE A 118 7.76 0.76 -11.24
C ILE A 118 7.13 -0.64 -11.30
N TYR A 119 7.95 -1.69 -11.45
CA TYR A 119 7.44 -3.06 -11.46
C TYR A 119 6.76 -3.45 -10.15
N LEU A 120 7.33 -3.06 -9.01
CA LEU A 120 6.74 -3.29 -7.70
C LEU A 120 5.36 -2.63 -7.59
N HIS A 121 5.22 -1.38 -8.03
CA HIS A 121 3.94 -0.66 -8.00
C HIS A 121 2.86 -1.35 -8.85
N PHE A 122 3.21 -1.77 -10.07
CA PHE A 122 2.28 -2.53 -10.91
C PHE A 122 1.92 -3.91 -10.31
N PHE A 123 2.89 -4.60 -9.71
CA PHE A 123 2.64 -5.85 -9.01
C PHE A 123 1.70 -5.67 -7.82
N LEU A 124 1.93 -4.65 -6.99
CA LEU A 124 1.07 -4.33 -5.85
C LEU A 124 -0.34 -3.91 -6.31
N LEU A 125 -0.46 -3.17 -7.41
CA LEU A 125 -1.75 -2.81 -8.00
C LEU A 125 -2.52 -4.06 -8.44
N PHE A 126 -1.85 -4.98 -9.14
CA PHE A 126 -2.43 -6.26 -9.54
C PHE A 126 -2.90 -7.06 -8.32
N LEU A 127 -2.07 -7.15 -7.28
CA LEU A 127 -2.40 -7.84 -6.03
C LEU A 127 -3.68 -7.27 -5.39
N VAL A 128 -3.78 -5.95 -5.30
CA VAL A 128 -4.90 -5.23 -4.68
C VAL A 128 -6.20 -5.41 -5.48
N ILE A 129 -6.12 -5.45 -6.81
CA ILE A 129 -7.26 -5.81 -7.68
C ILE A 129 -7.72 -7.24 -7.41
N CYS A 130 -6.79 -8.20 -7.30
CA CYS A 130 -7.13 -9.59 -6.97
C CYS A 130 -7.79 -9.74 -5.59
N ILE A 131 -7.34 -8.96 -4.60
CA ILE A 131 -7.95 -8.91 -3.26
C ILE A 131 -9.40 -8.43 -3.36
N SER A 132 -9.64 -7.28 -4.00
CA SER A 132 -10.98 -6.73 -4.20
C SER A 132 -11.92 -7.70 -4.93
N MET A 133 -11.43 -8.39 -5.95
CA MET A 133 -12.20 -9.43 -6.64
C MET A 133 -12.54 -10.59 -5.70
N THR A 134 -11.57 -11.06 -4.91
CA THR A 134 -11.78 -12.17 -3.96
C THR A 134 -12.81 -11.81 -2.90
N ASP A 135 -12.75 -10.59 -2.35
CA ASP A 135 -13.73 -10.11 -1.37
C ASP A 135 -15.14 -10.04 -1.94
N TYR A 136 -15.28 -9.58 -3.20
CA TYR A 136 -16.57 -9.62 -3.90
C TYR A 136 -17.10 -11.06 -4.02
N PHE A 137 -16.25 -12.00 -4.44
CA PHE A 137 -16.63 -13.42 -4.54
C PHE A 137 -17.01 -14.02 -3.17
N LEU A 138 -16.30 -13.66 -2.09
CA LEU A 138 -16.61 -14.10 -0.73
C LEU A 138 -17.97 -13.60 -0.27
N ILE A 139 -18.30 -12.32 -0.52
CA ILE A 139 -19.63 -11.77 -0.20
C ILE A 139 -20.72 -12.53 -0.96
N TYR A 140 -20.52 -12.77 -2.25
CA TYR A 140 -21.46 -13.53 -3.07
C TYR A 140 -21.66 -14.95 -2.53
N ARG A 141 -20.57 -15.66 -2.21
CA ARG A 141 -20.63 -17.00 -1.62
C ARG A 141 -21.34 -17.00 -0.27
N ASN A 142 -21.06 -16.04 0.61
CA ASN A 142 -21.69 -15.96 1.93
C ASN A 142 -23.20 -15.72 1.85
N LYS A 143 -23.66 -14.89 0.91
CA LYS A 143 -25.11 -14.72 0.65
C LYS A 143 -25.77 -16.03 0.20
N LYS A 144 -25.11 -16.79 -0.69
CA LYS A 144 -25.59 -18.09 -1.18
C LYS A 144 -25.58 -19.17 -0.09
N ILE A 145 -24.58 -19.19 0.80
CA ILE A 145 -24.54 -20.12 1.93
C ILE A 145 -25.69 -19.82 2.90
N LYS A 146 -25.95 -18.54 3.19
CA LYS A 146 -27.06 -18.11 4.06
C LYS A 146 -28.43 -18.54 3.53
N SER A 147 -28.67 -18.49 2.20
CA SER A 147 -29.93 -18.95 1.63
C SER A 147 -30.13 -20.46 1.76
N ASN A 148 -29.05 -21.24 1.71
CA ASN A 148 -29.11 -22.71 1.77
C ASN A 148 -29.12 -23.27 3.20
N PHE A 149 -28.59 -22.52 4.18
CA PHE A 149 -28.45 -22.98 5.56
C PHE A 149 -29.78 -23.10 6.32
N SER A 150 -30.88 -22.49 5.85
CA SER A 150 -32.14 -22.49 6.60
C SER A 150 -32.87 -23.84 6.60
N ILE A 151 -32.39 -24.86 5.88
CA ILE A 151 -33.19 -26.06 5.59
C ILE A 151 -32.63 -27.35 6.22
N ILE A 152 -31.32 -27.50 6.47
CA ILE A 152 -30.74 -28.87 6.64
C ILE A 152 -29.92 -29.11 7.92
N ASN A 153 -29.20 -28.14 8.50
CA ASN A 153 -28.42 -28.35 9.74
C ASN A 153 -28.13 -27.03 10.48
N TYR A 154 -28.93 -26.72 11.50
CA TYR A 154 -28.79 -25.48 12.26
C TYR A 154 -27.82 -25.66 13.42
N SER A 155 -26.66 -25.00 13.37
CA SER A 155 -25.79 -24.83 14.54
C SER A 155 -25.69 -23.35 14.90
N LEU A 156 -25.91 -23.03 16.18
CA LEU A 156 -26.03 -21.66 16.67
C LEU A 156 -24.71 -20.88 16.51
N SER A 157 -23.57 -21.56 16.72
CA SER A 157 -22.23 -20.98 16.56
C SER A 157 -21.90 -20.63 15.11
N GLN A 158 -22.20 -21.49 14.14
CA GLN A 158 -21.94 -21.21 12.72
C GLN A 158 -22.84 -20.10 12.19
N SER A 159 -24.10 -20.05 12.62
CA SER A 159 -25.03 -18.96 12.26
C SER A 159 -24.51 -17.61 12.78
N TYR A 160 -24.03 -17.58 14.04
CA TYR A 160 -23.43 -16.38 14.63
C TYR A 160 -22.17 -15.92 13.88
N GLN A 161 -21.25 -16.84 13.62
CA GLN A 161 -20.00 -16.54 12.89
C GLN A 161 -20.24 -16.10 11.45
N SER A 162 -21.17 -16.75 10.75
CA SER A 162 -21.56 -16.35 9.39
C SER A 162 -22.15 -14.93 9.37
N LYS A 163 -23.01 -14.60 10.36
CA LYS A 163 -23.57 -13.25 10.50
C LYS A 163 -22.49 -12.21 10.79
N GLN A 164 -21.53 -12.50 11.67
CA GLN A 164 -20.41 -11.62 11.94
C GLN A 164 -19.50 -11.45 10.72
N ASN A 165 -19.14 -12.54 10.05
CA ASN A 165 -18.30 -12.50 8.85
C ASN A 165 -18.96 -11.68 7.73
N ILE A 166 -20.27 -11.83 7.51
CA ILE A 166 -20.99 -11.02 6.52
C ILE A 166 -20.96 -9.53 6.89
N LEU A 167 -21.18 -9.19 8.17
CA LEU A 167 -21.15 -7.81 8.64
C LEU A 167 -19.76 -7.19 8.42
N VAL A 168 -18.71 -7.89 8.83
CA VAL A 168 -17.33 -7.43 8.69
C VAL A 168 -16.96 -7.28 7.20
N MET A 169 -17.29 -8.26 6.36
CA MET A 169 -17.02 -8.18 4.91
C MET A 169 -17.75 -7.02 4.23
N THR A 170 -18.94 -6.65 4.72
CA THR A 170 -19.69 -5.51 4.19
C THR A 170 -19.01 -4.17 4.48
N VAL A 171 -18.18 -4.09 5.53
CA VAL A 171 -17.40 -2.90 5.88
C VAL A 171 -16.03 -2.90 5.21
N ILE A 172 -15.35 -4.05 5.18
CA ILE A 172 -14.00 -4.17 4.61
C ILE A 172 -14.02 -4.00 3.09
N PHE A 173 -14.99 -4.61 2.39
CA PHE A 173 -15.00 -4.57 0.93
C PHE A 173 -15.03 -3.14 0.33
N PRO A 174 -15.91 -2.21 0.78
CA PRO A 174 -15.87 -0.83 0.30
C PRO A 174 -14.55 -0.12 0.57
N LEU A 175 -13.87 -0.47 1.66
CA LEU A 175 -12.57 0.08 2.04
C LEU A 175 -11.46 -0.45 1.14
N ASP A 176 -11.42 -1.76 0.88
CA ASP A 176 -10.43 -2.39 -0.01
C ASP A 176 -10.65 -1.94 -1.46
N PHE A 177 -11.91 -1.80 -1.88
CA PHE A 177 -12.26 -1.28 -3.20
C PHE A 177 -11.87 0.20 -3.37
N SER A 178 -12.15 1.05 -2.37
CA SER A 178 -11.77 2.47 -2.44
C SER A 178 -10.25 2.65 -2.45
N TYR A 179 -9.53 1.85 -1.64
CA TYR A 179 -8.08 1.79 -1.66
C TYR A 179 -7.55 1.37 -3.04
N SER A 180 -8.09 0.29 -3.61
CA SER A 180 -7.74 -0.19 -4.96
C SER A 180 -7.93 0.89 -6.02
N PHE A 181 -9.05 1.60 -5.95
CA PHE A 181 -9.37 2.68 -6.87
C PHE A 181 -8.41 3.86 -6.75
N ALA A 182 -8.17 4.34 -5.53
CA ALA A 182 -7.22 5.43 -5.26
C ALA A 182 -5.79 5.05 -5.69
N PHE A 183 -5.37 3.82 -5.39
CA PHE A 183 -4.06 3.31 -5.76
C PHE A 183 -3.92 3.15 -7.29
N ALA A 184 -4.96 2.70 -7.99
CA ALA A 184 -4.98 2.65 -9.44
C ALA A 184 -4.85 4.05 -10.05
N LEU A 185 -5.62 5.02 -9.54
CA LEU A 185 -5.57 6.41 -10.00
C LEU A 185 -4.18 7.01 -9.79
N TYR A 186 -3.58 6.81 -8.62
CA TYR A 186 -2.21 7.22 -8.30
C TYR A 186 -1.21 6.66 -9.34
N ASN A 187 -1.29 5.36 -9.63
CA ASN A 187 -0.38 4.70 -10.57
C ASN A 187 -0.54 5.20 -12.02
N ILE A 188 -1.78 5.43 -12.46
CA ILE A 188 -2.07 5.97 -13.80
C ILE A 188 -1.51 7.39 -13.92
N LEU A 189 -1.79 8.25 -12.94
CA LEU A 189 -1.29 9.62 -12.94
C LEU A 189 0.25 9.67 -12.86
N SER A 190 0.86 8.85 -12.00
CA SER A 190 2.32 8.73 -11.88
C SER A 190 2.95 8.27 -13.19
N SER A 191 2.35 7.28 -13.86
CA SER A 191 2.80 6.78 -15.16
C SER A 191 2.68 7.83 -16.26
N PHE A 192 1.57 8.58 -16.28
CA PHE A 192 1.35 9.67 -17.24
C PHE A 192 2.40 10.79 -17.09
N ILE A 193 2.69 11.20 -15.85
CA ILE A 193 3.73 12.20 -15.58
C ILE A 193 5.11 11.69 -15.97
N ARG A 194 5.43 10.42 -15.70
CA ARG A 194 6.69 9.79 -16.11
C ARG A 194 6.85 9.75 -17.63
N TYR A 195 5.77 9.44 -18.36
CA TYR A 195 5.80 9.45 -19.82
C TYR A 195 6.09 10.85 -20.38
N LYS A 196 5.55 11.89 -19.74
CA LYS A 196 5.74 13.28 -20.16
C LYS A 196 6.96 13.97 -19.54
N ARG A 197 7.82 13.22 -18.84
CA ARG A 197 9.02 13.76 -18.15
C ARG A 197 9.95 14.51 -19.11
N ASP A 198 10.13 14.00 -20.31
CA ASP A 198 11.05 14.58 -21.30
C ASP A 198 10.52 15.91 -21.87
N GLU A 199 9.20 16.14 -21.85
CA GLU A 199 8.56 17.36 -22.34
C GLU A 199 8.47 18.47 -21.27
N TYR A 200 8.23 18.12 -20.00
CA TYR A 200 7.94 19.10 -18.94
C TYR A 200 9.17 19.58 -18.15
N GLY A 201 10.34 18.93 -18.33
CA GLY A 201 11.53 19.23 -17.55
C GLY A 201 11.43 18.79 -16.08
N GLN A 202 12.58 18.67 -15.40
CA GLN A 202 12.66 18.04 -14.08
C GLN A 202 11.86 18.76 -12.97
N LEU A 203 11.75 20.09 -13.04
CA LEU A 203 11.08 20.89 -12.01
C LEU A 203 9.55 20.71 -12.01
N ILE A 204 8.93 20.70 -13.19
CA ILE A 204 7.48 20.49 -13.32
C ILE A 204 7.13 19.04 -12.99
N TYR A 205 8.00 18.10 -13.38
CA TYR A 205 7.86 16.68 -13.04
C TYR A 205 7.79 16.43 -11.52
N VAL A 206 8.71 17.01 -10.75
CA VAL A 206 8.71 16.84 -9.28
C VAL A 206 7.49 17.49 -8.64
N ARG A 207 7.12 18.71 -9.07
CA ARG A 207 5.94 19.41 -8.54
C ARG A 207 4.63 18.68 -8.83
N ALA A 208 4.50 18.11 -10.02
CA ALA A 208 3.31 17.38 -10.39
C ALA A 208 3.22 16.01 -9.67
N LEU A 209 4.35 15.36 -9.38
CA LEU A 209 4.41 14.17 -8.52
C LEU A 209 4.03 14.46 -7.07
N ASP A 210 4.57 15.53 -6.48
CA ASP A 210 4.20 15.94 -5.12
C ASP A 210 2.73 16.35 -5.03
N GLY A 211 2.18 16.96 -6.10
CA GLY A 211 0.75 17.26 -6.23
C GLY A 211 -0.13 16.01 -6.25
N ILE A 212 0.27 14.94 -6.96
CA ILE A 212 -0.47 13.66 -6.95
C ILE A 212 -0.46 13.05 -5.55
N VAL A 213 0.70 13.00 -4.89
CA VAL A 213 0.85 12.46 -3.53
C VAL A 213 -0.02 13.21 -2.51
N LEU A 214 -0.40 14.46 -2.82
CA LEU A 214 -1.29 15.28 -2.01
C LEU A 214 -2.76 14.90 -2.14
N VAL A 215 -3.16 14.39 -3.30
CA VAL A 215 -4.56 14.08 -3.67
C VAL A 215 -4.89 12.61 -3.43
N SER A 216 -3.90 11.72 -3.48
CA SER A 216 -4.00 10.29 -3.16
C SER A 216 -3.82 10.00 -1.68
#